data_AF-A0A811V092-F1
#
_entry.id   AF-A0A811V092-F1
#
_cell.length_a   1.000
_cell.length_b   1.000
_cell.length_c   1.000
_cell.angle_alpha   90.00
_cell.angle_beta   90.00
_cell.angle_gamma   90.00
#
_symmetry.space_group_name_H-M   'P 1'
#
loop_
_entity.id
_entity.type
_entity.pdbx_description
1 polymer ?
#
loop_
_entity_poly.entity_id
_entity_poly.type
_entity_poly.pdbx_seq_one_letter_code
_entity_poly.pdbx_strand_id
1 'polypeptide(L)' 'MYAVIGRRHGKILSGDLTQGSGNFSVMAILPVIESFNFAQEIRKQTSGLACPQLVFSHWEPAKRPRKLPCPIYSWAIGAL' A
#
# COMPACT_ATOMS: atom_id res chain seq x y z
N MET A 1 0.08 10.37 -1.50
CA MET A 1 -0.28 8.96 -1.23
C MET A 1 -0.09 8.06 -2.46
N TYR A 2 -0.92 8.17 -3.52
CA TYR A 2 -0.82 7.32 -4.72
C TYR A 2 0.56 7.28 -5.38
N ALA A 3 1.25 8.43 -5.44
CA ALA A 3 2.61 8.51 -5.97
C ALA A 3 3.60 7.60 -5.22
N VAL A 4 3.43 7.42 -3.89
CA VAL A 4 4.30 6.54 -3.08
C VAL A 4 4.09 5.08 -3.46
N ILE A 5 2.83 4.68 -3.67
CA ILE A 5 2.47 3.33 -4.11
C ILE A 5 3.01 3.05 -5.51
N GLY A 6 2.82 3.99 -6.45
CA GLY A 6 3.29 3.85 -7.83
C GLY A 6 4.80 3.74 -7.95
N ARG A 7 5.57 4.52 -7.16
CA ARG A 7 7.05 4.45 -7.14
C ARG A 7 7.59 3.09 -6.69
N ARG A 8 6.85 2.39 -5.83
CA ARG A 8 7.22 1.08 -5.26
C ARG A 8 6.61 -0.10 -6.02
N HIS A 9 6.20 0.13 -7.28
CA HIS A 9 5.57 -0.87 -8.14
C HIS A 9 4.29 -1.48 -7.54
N GLY A 10 3.60 -0.74 -6.68
CA GLY A 10 2.34 -1.17 -6.12
C GLY A 10 1.18 -1.04 -7.11
N LYS A 11 0.22 -1.96 -7.03
CA LYS A 11 -1.03 -1.94 -7.80
C LYS A 11 -2.18 -1.56 -6.88
N ILE A 12 -2.97 -0.57 -7.25
CA ILE A 12 -4.16 -0.18 -6.49
C ILE A 12 -5.31 -1.10 -6.90
N LEU A 13 -6.01 -1.68 -5.91
CA LEU A 13 -7.15 -2.56 -6.12
C LEU A 13 -8.47 -1.81 -5.98
N SER A 14 -8.63 -1.06 -4.88
CA SER A 14 -9.80 -0.26 -4.59
C SER A 14 -9.41 1.01 -3.84
N GLY A 15 -10.24 2.04 -3.98
CA GLY A 15 -10.08 3.31 -3.29
C GLY A 15 -11.46 3.85 -2.95
N ASP A 16 -11.86 3.67 -1.69
CA ASP A 16 -13.21 3.96 -1.22
C ASP A 16 -13.18 5.14 -0.24
N LEU A 17 -14.07 6.11 -0.49
CA LEU A 17 -14.38 7.18 0.45
C LEU A 17 -15.43 6.67 1.43
N THR A 18 -15.14 6.75 2.72
CA THR A 18 -16.12 6.36 3.74
C THR A 18 -17.24 7.40 3.73
N GLN A 19 -18.42 7.08 3.22
CA GLN A 19 -19.51 8.06 3.16
C GLN A 19 -19.85 8.58 4.57
N GLY A 20 -19.85 9.90 4.75
CA GLY A 20 -20.13 10.57 6.02
C GLY A 20 -18.91 10.86 6.90
N SER A 21 -17.74 10.32 6.57
CA SER A 21 -16.47 10.56 7.27
C SER A 21 -15.46 11.01 6.21
N GLY A 22 -14.71 12.08 6.44
CA GLY A 22 -13.70 12.58 5.48
C GLY A 22 -12.55 11.59 5.19
N ASN A 23 -12.65 10.37 5.71
CA ASN A 23 -11.65 9.33 5.68
C ASN A 23 -11.65 8.59 4.34
N PHE A 24 -10.45 8.40 3.80
CA PHE A 24 -10.24 7.76 2.52
C PHE A 24 -9.39 6.49 2.65
N SER A 25 -9.99 5.32 2.39
CA SER A 25 -9.30 4.04 2.45
C SER A 25 -8.91 3.55 1.06
N VAL A 26 -7.69 3.03 0.92
CA VAL A 26 -7.20 2.48 -0.36
C VAL A 26 -6.56 1.14 -0.12
N MET A 27 -7.08 0.14 -0.81
CA MET A 27 -6.50 -1.19 -0.87
C MET A 27 -5.51 -1.24 -2.04
N ALA A 28 -4.26 -1.54 -1.74
CA ALA A 28 -3.22 -1.70 -2.75
C ALA A 28 -2.37 -2.93 -2.43
N ILE A 29 -1.81 -3.51 -3.48
CA ILE A 29 -0.87 -4.62 -3.49
C ILE A 29 0.54 -4.06 -3.72
N LEU A 30 1.50 -4.52 -2.94
CA LEU A 30 2.87 -4.02 -2.89
C LEU A 30 3.83 -5.21 -2.71
N PRO A 31 4.91 -5.33 -3.49
CA PRO A 31 5.94 -6.34 -3.23
C PRO A 31 6.61 -6.13 -1.87
N VAL A 32 6.80 -7.18 -1.06
CA VAL A 32 7.48 -7.03 0.27
C VAL A 32 8.87 -6.45 0.20
N ILE A 33 9.65 -6.77 -0.84
CA ILE A 33 10.98 -6.17 -0.98
C ILE A 33 10.89 -4.63 -1.09
N GLU A 34 9.79 -4.12 -1.64
CA GLU A 34 9.51 -2.71 -1.78
C GLU A 34 8.67 -2.16 -0.62
N SER A 35 8.26 -2.97 0.38
CA SER A 35 7.43 -2.51 1.49
C SER A 35 8.22 -1.98 2.68
N PHE A 36 9.52 -2.23 2.74
CA PHE A 36 10.40 -1.72 3.78
C PHE A 36 10.37 -0.19 3.83
N ASN A 37 10.20 0.39 5.02
CA ASN A 37 10.04 1.85 5.23
C ASN A 37 8.83 2.49 4.53
N PHE A 38 7.90 1.73 3.93
CA PHE A 38 6.71 2.31 3.30
C PHE A 38 5.88 3.11 4.30
N ALA A 39 5.70 2.57 5.51
CA ALA A 39 4.88 3.20 6.53
C ALA A 39 5.41 4.58 6.95
N GLN A 40 6.74 4.74 7.02
CA GLN A 40 7.37 6.01 7.33
C GLN A 40 7.25 7.00 6.16
N GLU A 41 7.48 6.53 4.94
CA GLU A 41 7.42 7.38 3.75
C GLU A 41 6.02 7.92 3.51
N ILE A 42 4.98 7.09 3.62
CA ILE A 42 3.61 7.52 3.40
C ILE A 42 3.13 8.46 4.50
N ARG A 43 3.50 8.21 5.76
CA ARG A 43 3.26 9.14 6.87
C ARG A 43 3.92 10.48 6.62
N LYS A 44 5.19 10.51 6.18
CA LYS A 44 5.89 11.76 5.86
C LYS A 44 5.21 12.54 4.73
N GLN A 45 4.71 11.84 3.72
CA GLN A 45 4.02 12.43 2.56
C GLN A 45 2.61 12.94 2.87
N THR A 46 1.96 12.42 3.90
CA THR A 46 0.63 12.84 4.33
C THR A 46 0.65 13.58 5.67
N SER A 47 1.80 14.11 6.09
CA SER A 47 1.98 14.80 7.38
C SER A 47 1.47 14.02 8.60
N GLY A 48 1.58 12.68 8.56
CA GLY A 48 1.15 11.77 9.61
C GLY A 48 -0.33 11.38 9.57
N LEU A 49 -1.14 11.99 8.70
CA LEU A 49 -2.58 11.72 8.62
C LEU A 49 -2.88 10.30 8.15
N ALA A 50 -2.06 9.72 7.27
CA ALA A 50 -2.25 8.36 6.83
C ALA A 50 -1.69 7.34 7.83
N CYS A 51 -2.55 6.43 8.28
CA CYS A 51 -2.16 5.26 9.05
C CYS A 51 -2.17 4.01 8.15
N PRO A 52 -1.00 3.52 7.71
CA PRO A 52 -0.96 2.44 6.74
C PRO A 52 -0.84 1.09 7.51
N GLN A 53 -1.71 0.11 7.24
CA GLN A 53 -1.60 -1.28 7.72
C GLN A 53 -0.93 -2.26 6.72
N LEU A 54 0.04 -3.03 7.18
CA LEU A 54 0.72 -4.09 6.42
C LEU A 54 0.09 -5.45 6.70
N VAL A 55 -0.80 -5.97 5.86
CA VAL A 55 -1.32 -7.36 6.00
C VAL A 55 -0.95 -8.24 4.81
N PHE A 56 -0.23 -9.33 5.06
CA PHE A 56 0.11 -10.31 4.02
C PHE A 56 -1.16 -10.92 3.40
N SER A 57 -1.26 -10.91 2.06
CA SER A 57 -2.38 -11.49 1.31
C SER A 57 -2.02 -12.81 0.64
N HIS A 58 -1.10 -12.80 -0.32
CA HIS A 58 -0.70 -13.96 -1.11
C HIS A 58 0.68 -13.75 -1.75
N TRP A 59 1.12 -14.76 -2.49
CA TRP A 59 2.31 -14.72 -3.35
C TRP A 59 1.87 -14.50 -4.80
N GLU A 60 2.43 -13.51 -5.51
CA GLU A 60 2.24 -13.37 -6.96
C GLU A 60 3.42 -14.03 -7.68
N PRO A 61 3.19 -14.88 -8.71
CA PRO A 61 4.27 -15.41 -9.52
C PRO A 61 4.99 -14.24 -10.18
N ALA A 62 6.31 -14.18 -9.98
CA ALA A 62 7.10 -13.12 -10.57
C ALA A 62 7.01 -13.21 -12.09
N LYS A 63 6.59 -12.12 -12.73
CA LYS A 63 6.61 -11.97 -14.20
C LYS A 63 8.01 -12.09 -14.81
N ARG A 64 9.07 -12.17 -13.98
CA ARG A 64 10.45 -12.45 -14.39
C ARG A 64 10.98 -13.68 -13.66
N PRO A 65 11.64 -14.62 -14.35
CA PRO A 65 12.06 -15.92 -13.81
C PRO A 65 13.12 -15.85 -12.68
N ARG A 66 13.64 -14.66 -12.35
CA ARG A 66 14.67 -14.47 -11.30
C ARG A 66 14.18 -13.79 -10.03
N LYS A 67 12.90 -13.40 -9.94
CA LYS A 67 12.37 -12.86 -8.68
C LYS A 67 11.61 -13.96 -7.96
N LEU A 68 11.89 -14.13 -6.67
CA LEU A 68 11.11 -14.99 -5.79
C LEU A 68 9.65 -14.49 -5.78
N PRO A 69 8.67 -15.38 -5.52
CA PRO A 69 7.34 -14.92 -5.19
C PRO A 69 7.50 -13.88 -4.07
N CYS A 70 6.80 -12.75 -4.14
CA CYS A 70 6.86 -11.72 -3.11
C CYS A 70 5.59 -11.78 -2.29
N PRO A 71 5.66 -11.75 -0.95
CA PRO A 71 4.47 -11.54 -0.15
C PRO A 71 3.92 -10.13 -0.46
N ILE A 72 2.61 -9.96 -0.36
CA ILE A 72 1.94 -8.70 -0.73
C ILE A 72 1.18 -8.16 0.47
N TYR A 73 1.33 -6.87 0.77
CA TYR A 73 0.60 -6.23 1.86
C TYR A 73 -0.63 -5.48 1.36
N SER A 74 -1.79 -5.72 1.99
CA SER A 74 -3.04 -4.95 1.84
C SER A 74 -3.13 -3.87 2.90
N TRP A 75 -3.52 -2.65 2.52
CA TRP A 75 -3.51 -1.46 3.36
C TRP A 75 -4.90 -0.82 3.46
N ALA A 76 -5.17 -0.17 4.59
CA ALA A 76 -6.24 0.82 4.74
C ALA A 76 -5.56 2.10 5.23
N ILE A 77 -5.96 3.25 4.71
CA ILE A 77 -5.56 4.56 5.24
C ILE A 77 -6.77 5.11 5.99
N GLY A 78 -6.66 5.23 7.30
CA GLY A 78 -7.54 6.13 8.06
C GLY A 78 -6.83 7.47 8.13
N ALA A 79 -7.35 8.47 7.42
CA ALA A 79 -7.05 9.88 7.68
C ALA A 79 -8.23 10.45 8.46
N LEU A 80 -7.99 10.99 9.66
CA LEU A 80 -8.92 11.87 10.36
C LEU A 80 -9.04 13.20 9.62
#